data_AF-A0A833AQP8-F1
#
_entry.id   AF-A0A833AQP8-F1
#
_cell.length_a   1.000
_cell.length_b   1.000
_cell.length_c   1.000
_cell.angle_alpha   90.00
_cell.angle_beta   90.00
_cell.angle_gamma   90.00
#
_symmetry.space_group_name_H-M   'P 1'
#
loop_
_entity.id
_entity.type
_entity.pdbx_description
1 polymer ?
#
loop_
_entity_poly.entity_id
_entity_poly.type
_entity_poly.pdbx_seq_one_letter_code
_entity_poly.pdbx_strand_id
1 'polypeptide(L)'
;MKFRSLFVRGSRNPIGFLQAIFLLPKFIRLTFRLLLDSRVPVFPKIILVVTVIYAISPMDFIPELLLPIIGYSDDIVLLFFAGRYLLKSAPKEVMDEHVADIEGKKLDA
;
A
#
# COMPACT_ATOMS: atom_id res chain seq x y z
N MET A 1 7.34 14.23 5.62
CA MET A 1 6.06 14.60 6.29
C MET A 1 4.83 14.66 5.36
N LYS A 2 4.92 15.19 4.12
CA LYS A 2 3.77 15.31 3.18
C LYS A 2 3.28 13.96 2.60
N PHE A 3 4.17 12.97 2.49
CA PHE A 3 3.85 11.62 1.99
C PHE A 3 2.82 10.90 2.87
N ARG A 4 3.03 10.94 4.20
CA ARG A 4 2.14 10.29 5.18
C ARG A 4 0.72 10.85 5.13
N SER A 5 0.57 12.17 4.98
CA SER A 5 -0.76 12.79 4.89
C SER A 5 -1.51 12.43 3.62
N LEU A 6 -0.82 12.19 2.49
CA LEU A 6 -1.46 11.84 1.21
C LEU A 6 -2.05 10.43 1.23
N PHE A 7 -1.33 9.47 1.82
CA PHE A 7 -1.77 8.07 1.87
C PHE A 7 -2.57 7.70 3.11
N VAL A 8 -2.58 8.50 4.17
CA VAL A 8 -3.43 8.23 5.35
C VAL A 8 -4.75 8.98 5.23
N ARG A 9 -4.73 10.22 4.74
CA ARG A 9 -5.90 11.10 4.59
C ARG A 9 -6.39 11.01 3.14
N GLY A 10 -7.57 10.42 2.92
CA GLY A 10 -8.11 10.23 1.56
C GLY A 10 -8.41 11.59 0.92
N SER A 11 -7.58 12.04 -0.01
CA SER A 11 -7.71 13.34 -0.67
C SER A 11 -8.42 13.18 -2.02
N ARG A 12 -9.62 13.76 -2.15
CA ARG A 12 -10.49 13.69 -3.35
C ARG A 12 -10.10 14.75 -4.40
N ASN A 13 -8.82 14.90 -4.72
CA ASN A 13 -8.35 15.90 -5.70
C ASN A 13 -7.82 15.22 -6.97
N PRO A 14 -8.20 15.66 -8.19
CA PRO A 14 -7.72 15.06 -9.45
C PRO A 14 -6.20 15.20 -9.63
N ILE A 15 -5.62 16.29 -9.11
CA ILE A 15 -4.16 16.50 -9.05
C ILE A 15 -3.47 15.47 -8.11
N GLY A 16 -4.23 14.87 -7.19
CA GLY A 16 -3.78 13.80 -6.32
C GLY A 16 -3.56 12.47 -7.05
N PHE A 17 -4.26 12.21 -8.16
CA PHE A 17 -4.09 10.99 -8.94
C PHE A 17 -2.72 10.96 -9.66
N LEU A 18 -2.34 12.08 -10.28
CA LEU A 18 -1.01 12.23 -10.89
C LEU A 18 0.09 12.09 -9.83
N GLN A 19 -0.09 12.69 -8.66
CA GLN A 19 0.83 12.50 -7.54
C GLN A 19 0.86 11.04 -7.08
N ALA A 20 -0.28 10.34 -7.01
CA ALA A 20 -0.33 8.94 -6.62
C ALA A 20 0.57 8.09 -7.52
N ILE A 21 0.56 8.32 -8.84
CA ILE A 21 1.44 7.61 -9.79
C ILE A 21 2.93 7.78 -9.43
N PHE A 22 3.39 9.01 -9.18
CA PHE A 22 4.78 9.26 -8.77
C PHE A 22 5.11 8.76 -7.36
N LEU A 23 4.09 8.58 -6.52
CA LEU A 23 4.24 8.13 -5.14
C LEU A 23 4.10 6.62 -4.96
N LEU A 24 3.53 5.91 -5.95
CA LEU A 24 3.37 4.46 -5.96
C LEU A 24 4.69 3.71 -5.70
N PRO A 25 5.83 4.06 -6.32
CA PRO A 25 7.09 3.36 -6.07
C PRO A 25 7.52 3.47 -4.60
N LYS A 26 7.34 4.65 -3.99
CA LYS A 26 7.63 4.88 -2.56
C LYS A 26 6.68 4.11 -1.66
N PHE A 27 5.39 4.09 -2.02
CA PHE A 27 4.36 3.35 -1.29
C PHE A 27 4.64 1.85 -1.30
N ILE A 28 4.96 1.27 -2.46
CA ILE A 28 5.30 -0.15 -2.59
C ILE A 28 6.52 -0.48 -1.74
N ARG A 29 7.59 0.33 -1.84
CA ARG A 29 8.82 0.12 -1.06
C ARG A 29 8.58 0.19 0.46
N LEU A 30 7.79 1.17 0.90
CA LEU A 30 7.44 1.33 2.32
C LEU A 30 6.58 0.16 2.82
N THR A 31 5.57 -0.23 2.05
CA THR A 31 4.69 -1.36 2.34
C THR A 31 5.51 -2.64 2.52
N PHE A 32 6.46 -2.89 1.62
CA PHE A 32 7.34 -4.06 1.67
C PHE A 32 8.24 -4.07 2.93
N ARG A 33 8.82 -2.92 3.30
CA ARG A 33 9.62 -2.81 4.53
C ARG A 33 8.79 -3.06 5.79
N LEU A 34 7.59 -2.49 5.86
CA LEU A 34 6.67 -2.69 6.98
C LEU A 34 6.15 -4.13 7.05
N LEU A 35 6.00 -4.80 5.92
CA LEU A 35 5.63 -6.22 5.88
C LEU A 35 6.69 -7.08 6.56
N LEU A 36 7.97 -6.77 6.35
CA LEU A 36 9.11 -7.51 6.91
C LEU A 36 9.45 -7.11 8.36
N ASP A 37 9.05 -5.93 8.83
CA ASP A 37 9.38 -5.44 10.18
C ASP A 37 8.55 -6.13 11.27
N SER A 38 9.19 -6.86 12.19
CA SER A 38 8.53 -7.62 13.26
C SER A 38 7.70 -6.77 14.22
N ARG A 39 7.97 -5.46 14.31
CA ARG A 39 7.25 -4.51 15.18
C ARG A 39 5.86 -4.16 14.63
N VAL A 40 5.57 -4.47 13.36
CA VAL A 40 4.26 -4.24 12.75
C VAL A 40 3.31 -5.41 13.06
N PRO A 41 2.05 -5.14 13.48
CA PRO A 41 1.09 -6.18 13.81
C PRO A 41 0.92 -7.20 12.67
N VAL A 42 0.78 -8.49 13.04
CA VAL A 42 0.70 -9.60 12.07
C VAL A 42 -0.60 -9.58 11.28
N PHE A 43 -1.71 -9.16 11.90
CA PHE A 43 -3.03 -9.19 11.25
C PHE A 43 -3.12 -8.35 9.95
N PRO A 44 -2.69 -7.07 9.91
CA PRO A 44 -2.58 -6.31 8.66
C PRO A 44 -1.63 -6.91 7.62
N LYS A 45 -0.58 -7.61 8.05
CA LYS A 45 0.34 -8.31 7.13
C LYS A 45 -0.36 -9.48 6.45
N ILE A 46 -1.09 -10.28 7.22
CA ILE A 46 -1.87 -11.40 6.70
C ILE A 46 -2.88 -10.89 5.67
N ILE A 47 -3.61 -9.81 5.97
CA ILE A 47 -4.54 -9.20 5.01
C ILE A 47 -3.84 -8.85 3.72
N LEU A 48 -2.70 -8.14 3.78
CA LEU A 48 -1.95 -7.80 2.57
C LEU A 48 -1.48 -9.03 1.80
N VAL A 49 -0.94 -10.05 2.49
CA VAL A 49 -0.46 -11.28 1.84
C VAL A 49 -1.61 -12.04 1.19
N VAL A 50 -2.75 -12.18 1.87
CA VAL A 50 -3.94 -12.82 1.32
C VAL A 50 -4.46 -12.05 0.10
N THR A 51 -4.48 -10.71 0.15
CA THR A 51 -4.87 -9.89 -1.00
C THR A 51 -3.90 -10.06 -2.18
N VAL A 52 -2.59 -10.15 -1.92
CA VAL A 52 -1.60 -10.43 -2.98
C VAL A 52 -1.82 -11.81 -3.58
N ILE A 53 -2.01 -12.84 -2.74
CA ILE A 53 -2.30 -14.20 -3.19
C ILE A 53 -3.58 -14.22 -4.02
N TYR A 54 -4.64 -13.54 -3.58
CA TYR A 54 -5.89 -13.41 -4.32
C TYR A 54 -5.66 -12.78 -5.69
N ALA A 55 -4.95 -11.64 -5.75
CA ALA A 55 -4.71 -10.92 -6.99
C ALA A 55 -3.81 -11.66 -8.00
N ILE A 56 -2.95 -12.57 -7.55
CA ILE A 56 -2.10 -13.41 -8.44
C ILE A 56 -2.68 -14.82 -8.65
N SER A 57 -3.75 -15.17 -7.93
CA SER A 57 -4.33 -16.51 -7.96
C SER A 57 -5.08 -16.71 -9.28
N PRO A 58 -4.78 -17.76 -10.05
CA PRO A 58 -5.51 -18.09 -11.28
C PRO A 58 -6.94 -18.62 -11.02
N MET A 59 -7.44 -18.55 -9.77
CA MET A 59 -8.77 -19.01 -9.36
C MET A 59 -9.76 -17.83 -9.23
N ASP A 60 -9.92 -17.03 -10.27
CA ASP A 60 -11.06 -16.12 -10.36
C ASP A 60 -12.35 -16.96 -10.49
N PHE A 61 -12.99 -17.28 -9.35
CA PHE A 61 -14.29 -17.98 -9.28
C PHE A 61 -15.48 -17.10 -9.73
N ILE A 62 -15.22 -15.91 -10.26
CA ILE A 62 -16.21 -15.08 -10.95
C ILE A 62 -15.80 -15.12 -12.42
N PRO A 63 -16.46 -15.96 -13.24
CA PRO A 63 -16.15 -16.09 -14.65
C PRO A 63 -16.11 -14.70 -15.28
N GLU A 64 -15.13 -14.51 -16.16
CA GLU A 64 -14.73 -13.30 -16.91
C GLU A 64 -15.87 -12.64 -17.76
N LEU A 65 -17.14 -12.93 -17.46
CA LEU A 65 -18.33 -12.59 -18.22
C LEU A 65 -19.02 -11.29 -17.78
N LEU A 66 -18.68 -10.70 -16.62
CA LEU A 66 -19.45 -9.56 -16.08
C LEU A 66 -18.89 -8.17 -16.42
N LEU A 67 -17.59 -8.01 -16.73
CA LEU A 67 -17.01 -6.69 -17.02
C LEU A 67 -15.86 -6.75 -18.06
N PRO A 68 -16.16 -6.84 -19.37
CA PRO A 68 -15.14 -6.95 -20.42
C PRO A 68 -14.22 -5.72 -20.56
N ILE A 69 -14.48 -4.62 -19.83
CA ILE A 69 -13.84 -3.31 -20.02
C ILE A 69 -13.24 -2.73 -18.71
N ILE A 70 -13.58 -3.27 -17.52
CA ILE A 70 -13.21 -2.69 -16.20
C ILE A 70 -12.55 -3.72 -15.23
N GLY A 71 -12.34 -4.97 -15.66
CA GLY A 71 -11.97 -6.09 -14.76
C GLY A 71 -10.65 -5.97 -13.99
N TYR A 72 -9.63 -5.25 -14.48
CA TYR A 72 -8.32 -5.17 -13.81
C TYR A 72 -8.21 -4.09 -12.73
N SER A 73 -9.22 -3.23 -12.60
CA SER A 73 -9.16 -2.10 -11.68
C SER A 73 -9.42 -2.50 -10.23
N ASP A 74 -10.25 -3.52 -10.00
CA ASP A 74 -10.69 -3.90 -8.66
C ASP A 74 -9.55 -4.52 -7.83
N ASP A 75 -8.70 -5.36 -8.40
CA ASP A 75 -7.56 -5.96 -7.67
C ASP A 75 -6.49 -4.93 -7.31
N ILE A 76 -6.21 -3.98 -8.21
CA ILE A 76 -5.26 -2.89 -7.94
C ILE A 76 -5.77 -2.00 -6.81
N VAL A 77 -7.07 -1.69 -6.83
CA VAL A 77 -7.73 -0.93 -5.77
C VAL A 77 -7.69 -1.70 -4.45
N LEU A 78 -7.98 -3.00 -4.47
CA LEU A 78 -7.96 -3.86 -3.28
C LEU A 78 -6.55 -3.96 -2.68
N LEU A 79 -5.53 -4.20 -3.50
CA LEU A 79 -4.11 -4.19 -3.10
C LEU A 79 -3.71 -2.85 -2.49
N PHE A 80 -4.13 -1.75 -3.10
CA PHE A 80 -3.88 -0.41 -2.58
C PHE A 80 -4.51 -0.21 -1.20
N PHE A 81 -5.77 -0.64 -1.01
CA PHE A 81 -6.45 -0.57 0.28
C PHE A 81 -5.78 -1.45 1.34
N ALA A 82 -5.39 -2.67 0.99
CA ALA A 82 -4.68 -3.58 1.90
C ALA A 82 -3.33 -3.00 2.33
N GLY A 83 -2.55 -2.45 1.39
CA GLY A 83 -1.30 -1.75 1.72
C GLY A 83 -1.55 -0.53 2.60
N ARG A 84 -2.57 0.27 2.30
CA ARG A 84 -2.95 1.44 3.10
C ARG A 84 -3.36 1.04 4.53
N TYR A 85 -4.03 -0.10 4.68
CA TYR A 85 -4.40 -0.66 5.98
C TYR A 85 -3.16 -1.09 6.78
N LEU A 86 -2.19 -1.76 6.14
CA LEU A 86 -0.91 -2.08 6.75
C LEU A 86 -0.19 -0.80 7.25
N LEU A 87 -0.10 0.22 6.39
CA LEU A 87 0.53 1.48 6.75
C LEU A 87 -0.17 2.17 7.93
N LYS A 88 -1.50 2.17 7.97
CA LYS A 88 -2.26 2.76 9.09
C LYS A 88 -2.12 1.99 10.39
N SER A 89 -1.82 0.70 10.32
CA SER A 89 -1.73 -0.19 11.48
C SER A 89 -0.32 -0.30 12.05
N ALA A 90 0.70 0.12 11.29
CA ALA A 90 2.07 0.15 11.76
C ALA A 90 2.25 1.19 12.89
N PRO A 91 3.04 0.88 13.94
CA PRO A 91 3.39 1.85 14.97
C PRO A 91 4.04 3.10 14.38
N LYS A 92 3.79 4.26 14.99
CA LYS A 92 4.22 5.55 14.45
C LYS A 92 5.75 5.63 14.34
N GLU A 93 6.45 5.10 15.32
CA GLU A 93 7.91 5.09 15.42
C GLU A 93 8.53 4.32 14.24
N VAL A 94 7.99 3.13 13.98
CA VAL A 94 8.42 2.24 12.88
C VAL A 94 8.14 2.88 11.52
N MET A 95 6.96 3.48 11.37
CA MET A 95 6.58 4.20 10.14
C MET A 95 7.54 5.35 9.84
N ASP A 96 7.83 6.19 10.83
CA ASP A 96 8.65 7.38 10.65
C ASP A 96 10.12 6.99 10.35
N GLU A 97 10.63 5.92 10.97
CA GLU A 97 11.96 5.32 10.68
C GLU A 97 12.07 4.87 9.22
N HIS A 98 11.15 4.02 8.74
CA HIS A 98 11.20 3.53 7.35
C HIS A 98 10.97 4.63 6.31
N VAL A 99 10.19 5.67 6.64
CA VAL A 99 10.01 6.83 5.76
C VAL A 99 11.29 7.65 5.67
N ALA A 100 11.99 7.90 6.78
CA ALA A 100 13.24 8.64 6.79
C ALA A 100 14.31 7.94 5.93
N ASP A 101 14.44 6.63 6.07
CA ASP A 101 15.33 5.81 5.27
C ASP A 101 15.03 5.89 3.76
N ILE A 102 13.75 5.80 3.37
CA ILE A 102 13.34 5.86 1.96
C ILE A 102 13.53 7.26 1.38
N GLU A 103 13.37 8.31 2.20
CA GLU A 103 13.66 9.69 1.81
C GLU A 103 15.18 9.99 1.74
N GLY A 104 16.05 9.04 2.12
CA GLY A 104 17.50 9.23 2.09
C GLY A 104 18.00 10.21 3.14
N LYS A 105 17.16 10.54 4.13
CA LYS A 105 17.59 11.28 5.32
C LYS A 105 18.28 10.28 6.22
N LYS A 106 19.61 10.17 6.11
CA LYS A 106 20.41 9.60 7.20
C LYS A 106 19.97 10.31 8.48
N LEU A 107 19.56 9.54 9.49
CA LEU A 107 19.60 10.04 10.85
C LEU A 107 21.09 10.24 11.12
N ASP A 108 21.52 11.49 11.07
CA ASP A 108 22.87 11.90 11.42
C ASP A 108 23.07 11.52 12.89
N ALA A 109 23.67 10.35 13.11
CA ALA A 109 24.06 9.81 14.40
C ALA A 109 25.58 9.63 14.41
#